data_AF-A0A963F4V4-F1
#
_entry.id   AF-A0A963F4V4-F1
#
_cell.length_a   1.000
_cell.length_b   1.000
_cell.length_c   1.000
_cell.angle_alpha   90.00
_cell.angle_beta   90.00
_cell.angle_gamma   90.00
#
_symmetry.space_group_name_H-M   'P 1'
#
loop_
_entity.id
_entity.type
_entity.pdbx_description
1 polymer ?
#
loop_
_entity_poly.entity_id
_entity_poly.type
_entity_poly.pdbx_seq_one_letter_code
_entity_poly.pdbx_strand_id
1 'polypeptide(L)'
;DMLTIKLTERMTANKAAKTDVAKDNTTAISNPTILGSTPQFNTPGFIPLASNQDNTLGFGLESSNKFAGKGSSEQSNLLQGDITVTVTEVLANGYLMVRGEKRIGINQGNEYIRLSGIVRPIDIDADNTVLSTRLADPTIVYVGDGAVADSNVVGWLARFFVSSLFPF
;
A
#
# COMPACT_ATOMS: atom_id res chain seq x y z
N ASP A 1 27.52 -32.00 4.99
CA ASP A 1 26.52 -32.46 5.96
C ASP A 1 25.15 -31.93 5.58
N MET A 2 24.08 -32.69 5.85
CA MET A 2 22.71 -32.35 5.49
C MET A 2 21.82 -32.31 6.74
N LEU A 3 21.04 -31.24 6.87
CA LEU A 3 20.13 -31.00 7.98
C LEU A 3 18.73 -30.79 7.42
N THR A 4 17.70 -31.17 8.17
CA THR A 4 16.31 -30.94 7.78
C THR A 4 15.71 -29.85 8.64
N ILE A 5 15.34 -28.73 8.03
CA ILE A 5 14.68 -27.63 8.72
C ILE A 5 13.16 -27.81 8.62
N LYS A 6 12.51 -27.89 9.78
CA LYS A 6 11.05 -27.94 9.91
C LYS A 6 10.50 -26.51 9.89
N LEU A 7 9.86 -26.10 8.80
CA LEU A 7 9.28 -24.77 8.61
C LEU A 7 7.93 -24.69 9.31
N THR A 8 7.81 -23.79 10.28
CA THR A 8 6.54 -23.47 10.96
C THR A 8 6.35 -21.96 11.00
N GLU A 9 6.31 -21.31 9.83
CA GLU A 9 6.28 -19.86 9.74
C GLU A 9 4.87 -19.32 9.43
N ARG A 10 4.49 -18.28 10.15
CA ARG A 10 3.25 -17.53 9.93
C ARG A 10 3.60 -16.09 9.58
N MET A 11 3.37 -15.69 8.34
CA MET A 11 3.60 -14.32 7.88
C MET A 11 2.27 -13.62 7.67
N THR A 12 1.91 -12.72 8.59
CA THR A 12 0.77 -11.82 8.42
C THR A 12 1.30 -10.44 8.03
N ALA A 13 1.15 -10.07 6.77
CA ALA A 13 1.47 -8.74 6.27
C ALA A 13 0.17 -7.92 6.17
N ASN A 14 0.06 -6.87 6.98
CA ASN A 14 -1.04 -5.93 6.87
C ASN A 14 -0.54 -4.64 6.21
N LYS A 15 -1.02 -4.34 4.99
CA LYS A 15 -0.74 -3.07 4.30
C LYS A 15 -2.01 -2.23 4.29
N ALA A 16 -2.01 -1.17 5.09
CA ALA A 16 -3.04 -0.15 5.03
C ALA A 16 -2.54 1.04 4.20
N ALA A 17 -3.28 1.39 3.14
CA ALA A 17 -3.09 2.58 2.34
C ALA A 17 -4.32 3.48 2.52
N LYS A 18 -4.12 4.67 3.10
CA LYS A 18 -5.16 5.70 3.19
C LYS A 18 -4.79 6.80 2.21
N THR A 19 -5.71 7.13 1.30
CA THR A 19 -5.55 8.24 0.36
C THR A 19 -6.67 9.24 0.57
N ASP A 20 -6.34 10.38 1.15
CA ASP A 20 -7.26 11.51 1.29
C ASP A 20 -6.87 12.60 0.28
N VAL A 21 -7.78 12.98 -0.61
CA VAL A 21 -7.61 14.09 -1.55
C VAL A 21 -8.77 15.05 -1.37
N ALA A 22 -8.48 16.25 -0.87
CA ALA A 22 -9.43 17.35 -0.79
C ALA A 22 -9.02 18.46 -1.77
N LYS A 23 -9.96 18.95 -2.56
CA LYS A 23 -9.80 20.10 -3.44
C LYS A 23 -10.92 21.09 -3.17
N ASP A 24 -10.58 22.18 -2.50
CA ASP A 24 -11.46 23.31 -2.25
C ASP A 24 -11.07 24.43 -3.23
N ASN A 25 -12.01 24.86 -4.07
CA ASN A 25 -11.82 25.96 -5.00
C ASN A 25 -12.88 27.04 -4.76
N THR A 26 -12.43 28.19 -4.27
CA THR A 26 -13.26 29.39 -4.10
C THR A 26 -12.83 30.40 -5.15
N THR A 27 -13.71 30.69 -6.11
CA THR A 27 -13.49 31.73 -7.11
C THR A 27 -14.46 32.86 -6.81
N ALA A 28 -13.93 33.99 -6.33
CA ALA A 28 -14.71 35.18 -6.07
C ALA A 28 -14.35 36.24 -7.12
N ILE A 29 -15.34 36.67 -7.90
CA ILE A 29 -15.21 37.86 -8.74
C ILE A 29 -15.68 39.04 -7.88
N SER A 30 -14.72 39.78 -7.34
CA SER A 30 -14.97 40.98 -6.54
C SER A 30 -15.64 42.05 -7.40
N ASN A 31 -16.56 42.79 -6.78
CA ASN A 31 -17.23 43.92 -7.41
C ASN A 31 -16.24 44.93 -8.01
N PRO A 32 -16.44 45.37 -9.27
CA PRO A 32 -15.65 46.46 -9.82
C PRO A 32 -15.96 47.75 -9.07
N THR A 33 -14.94 48.40 -8.51
CA THR A 33 -15.06 49.72 -7.89
C THR A 33 -15.00 50.79 -8.98
N ILE A 34 -16.10 51.51 -9.19
CA ILE A 34 -16.16 52.64 -10.13
C ILE A 34 -16.21 53.92 -9.30
N LEU A 35 -15.25 54.83 -9.48
CA LEU A 35 -15.17 56.10 -8.74
C LEU A 35 -15.13 55.95 -7.20
N GLY A 36 -14.59 54.84 -6.69
CA GLY A 36 -14.43 54.61 -5.24
C GLY A 36 -15.63 53.97 -4.54
N SER A 37 -16.73 53.67 -5.26
CA SER A 37 -17.89 52.95 -4.73
C SER A 37 -18.26 51.73 -5.59
N THR A 38 -18.99 50.78 -4.99
CA THR A 38 -19.53 49.63 -5.71
C THR A 38 -20.80 50.04 -6.45
N PRO A 39 -20.95 49.72 -7.75
CA PRO A 39 -22.17 50.01 -8.49
C PRO A 39 -23.30 49.13 -7.94
N GLN A 40 -24.32 49.79 -7.36
CA GLN A 40 -25.55 49.19 -6.89
C GLN A 40 -26.68 49.51 -7.88
N PHE A 41 -27.50 48.51 -8.21
CA PHE A 41 -28.65 48.69 -9.08
C PHE A 41 -29.91 48.04 -8.49
N ASN A 42 -31.06 48.65 -8.75
CA ASN A 42 -32.35 48.18 -8.28
C ASN A 42 -33.09 47.51 -9.44
N THR A 43 -33.63 46.31 -9.20
CA THR A 43 -34.35 45.54 -10.22
C THR A 43 -35.85 45.52 -9.93
N PRO A 44 -36.72 45.65 -10.94
CA PRO A 44 -38.16 45.63 -10.72
C PRO A 44 -38.64 44.30 -10.10
N GLY A 45 -39.69 44.35 -9.29
CA GLY A 45 -40.15 43.26 -8.40
C GLY A 45 -40.65 41.97 -9.07
N PHE A 46 -40.65 41.91 -10.40
CA PHE A 46 -40.99 40.70 -11.17
C PHE A 46 -39.75 39.83 -11.49
N ILE A 47 -38.53 40.30 -11.22
CA ILE A 47 -37.32 39.50 -11.45
C ILE A 47 -37.01 38.66 -10.19
N PRO A 48 -36.86 37.32 -10.31
CA PRO A 48 -36.66 36.42 -9.18
C PRO A 48 -35.22 36.46 -8.65
N LEU A 49 -34.85 37.56 -7.99
CA LEU A 49 -33.58 37.71 -7.26
C LEU A 49 -33.81 37.59 -5.74
N ALA A 50 -32.74 37.31 -4.99
CA ALA A 50 -32.79 37.23 -3.52
C ALA A 50 -33.09 38.59 -2.85
N SER A 51 -32.77 39.70 -3.53
CA SER A 51 -33.12 41.07 -3.16
C SER A 51 -33.37 41.91 -4.41
N ASN A 52 -34.30 42.85 -4.36
CA ASN A 52 -34.59 43.79 -5.45
C ASN A 52 -33.95 45.19 -5.24
N GLN A 53 -33.28 45.37 -4.10
CA GLN A 53 -32.57 46.60 -3.71
C GLN A 53 -31.09 46.27 -3.49
N ASP A 54 -30.20 47.21 -3.84
CA ASP A 54 -28.75 47.13 -3.57
C ASP A 54 -28.03 45.94 -4.22
N ASN A 55 -28.49 45.48 -5.39
CA ASN A 55 -27.82 44.41 -6.12
C ASN A 55 -26.46 44.87 -6.63
N THR A 56 -25.48 43.99 -6.53
CA THR A 56 -24.10 44.28 -6.89
C THR A 56 -23.60 43.27 -7.93
N LEU A 57 -22.58 43.62 -8.72
CA LEU A 57 -22.04 42.76 -9.79
C LEU A 57 -21.10 41.64 -9.29
N GLY A 58 -20.96 41.48 -7.98
CA GLY A 58 -20.13 40.45 -7.37
C GLY A 58 -20.83 39.10 -7.41
N PHE A 59 -20.10 38.06 -7.79
CA PHE A 59 -20.59 36.69 -7.78
C PHE A 59 -19.48 35.78 -7.26
N GLY A 60 -19.86 34.87 -6.35
CA GLY A 60 -18.98 33.86 -5.77
C GLY A 60 -19.37 32.48 -6.24
N LEU A 61 -18.39 31.69 -6.68
CA LEU A 61 -18.53 30.29 -6.98
C LEU A 61 -17.71 29.48 -5.98
N GLU A 62 -18.39 28.65 -5.20
CA GLU A 62 -17.78 27.72 -4.27
C GLU A 62 -17.90 26.29 -4.81
N SER A 63 -16.77 25.61 -4.97
CA SER A 63 -16.71 24.20 -5.35
C SER A 63 -15.83 23.44 -4.37
N SER A 64 -16.39 22.38 -3.76
CA SER A 64 -15.63 21.48 -2.87
C SER A 64 -15.72 20.05 -3.40
N ASN A 65 -14.56 19.42 -3.60
CA ASN A 65 -14.45 18.03 -4.03
C ASN A 65 -13.64 17.26 -2.98
N LYS A 66 -14.25 16.25 -2.37
CA LYS A 66 -13.61 15.41 -1.34
C LYS A 66 -13.59 13.96 -1.83
N PHE A 67 -12.39 13.39 -1.94
CA PHE A 67 -12.17 11.98 -2.23
C PHE A 67 -11.46 11.33 -1.05
N ALA A 68 -12.08 10.32 -0.46
CA ALA A 68 -11.50 9.50 0.59
C ALA A 68 -11.44 8.05 0.10
N GLY A 69 -10.23 7.57 -0.19
CA GLY A 69 -9.94 6.19 -0.54
C GLY A 69 -9.29 5.46 0.62
N LYS A 70 -9.88 4.34 1.04
CA LYS A 70 -9.25 3.40 1.97
C LYS A 70 -8.97 2.10 1.23
N GLY A 71 -7.70 1.69 1.24
CA GLY A 71 -7.25 0.41 0.74
C GLY A 71 -6.60 -0.38 1.87
N SER A 72 -7.19 -1.51 2.24
CA SER A 72 -6.58 -2.46 3.17
C SER A 72 -6.26 -3.73 2.42
N SER A 73 -4.99 -4.12 2.39
CA SER A 73 -4.54 -5.39 1.86
C SER A 73 -3.97 -6.20 3.02
N GLU A 74 -4.74 -7.19 3.48
CA GLU A 74 -4.27 -8.19 4.41
C GLU A 74 -3.76 -9.39 3.61
N GLN A 75 -2.50 -9.73 3.80
CA GLN A 75 -1.87 -10.89 3.19
C GLN A 75 -1.42 -11.83 4.31
N SER A 76 -2.13 -12.94 4.47
CA SER A 76 -1.78 -14.01 5.41
C SER A 76 -1.20 -15.18 4.63
N ASN A 77 0.09 -15.42 4.81
CA ASN A 77 0.79 -16.56 4.21
C ASN A 77 1.22 -17.52 5.33
N LEU A 78 0.76 -18.77 5.24
CA LEU A 78 1.23 -19.87 6.07
C LEU A 78 2.29 -20.65 5.29
N LEU A 79 3.50 -20.75 5.83
CA LEU A 79 4.56 -21.58 5.25
C LEU A 79 4.86 -22.74 6.20
N GLN A 80 4.38 -23.93 5.83
CA GLN A 80 4.56 -25.15 6.59
C GLN A 80 5.17 -26.25 5.71
N GLY A 81 6.20 -26.92 6.23
CA GLY A 81 6.81 -28.08 5.58
C GLY A 81 8.29 -28.24 5.90
N ASP A 82 8.93 -29.24 5.32
CA ASP A 82 10.34 -29.53 5.60
C ASP A 82 11.22 -29.18 4.40
N ILE A 83 12.37 -28.56 4.68
CA ILE A 83 13.41 -28.25 3.70
C ILE A 83 14.75 -28.83 4.15
N THR A 84 15.35 -29.64 3.29
CA THR A 84 16.71 -30.13 3.49
C THR A 84 17.72 -29.05 3.10
N VAL A 85 18.63 -28.75 3.99
CA VAL A 85 19.71 -27.79 3.81
C VAL A 85 21.06 -28.46 3.94
N THR A 86 22.08 -27.80 3.42
CA THR A 86 23.47 -28.22 3.52
C THR A 86 24.25 -27.22 4.35
N VAL A 87 25.20 -27.71 5.14
CA VAL A 87 26.15 -26.86 5.87
C VAL A 87 27.15 -26.29 4.87
N THR A 88 27.17 -24.96 4.72
CA THR A 88 28.09 -24.26 3.82
C THR A 88 29.39 -23.89 4.50
N GLU A 89 29.34 -23.56 5.79
CA GLU A 89 30.51 -23.13 6.57
C GLU A 89 30.30 -23.45 8.06
N VAL A 90 31.42 -23.70 8.76
CA VAL A 90 31.46 -23.76 10.23
C VAL A 90 32.14 -22.48 10.73
N LEU A 91 31.40 -21.66 11.47
CA LEU A 91 31.88 -20.40 12.02
C LEU A 91 32.91 -20.64 13.15
N ALA A 92 33.71 -19.61 13.45
CA ALA A 92 34.77 -19.70 14.46
C ALA A 92 34.28 -20.07 15.88
N ASN A 93 33.00 -19.81 16.18
CA ASN A 93 32.34 -20.18 17.42
C ASN A 93 31.71 -21.59 17.40
N GLY A 94 31.90 -22.36 16.32
CA GLY A 94 31.34 -23.69 16.12
C GLY A 94 29.89 -23.71 15.62
N TYR A 95 29.31 -22.57 15.26
CA TYR A 95 27.98 -22.52 14.66
C TYR A 95 28.04 -22.89 13.19
N LEU A 96 26.94 -23.39 12.64
CA LEU A 96 26.86 -23.91 11.28
C LEU A 96 26.08 -22.94 10.43
N MET A 97 26.71 -22.38 9.39
CA MET A 97 25.97 -21.66 8.36
C MET A 97 25.36 -22.67 7.41
N VAL A 98 24.05 -22.58 7.19
CA VAL A 98 23.30 -23.53 6.37
C VAL A 98 22.60 -22.82 5.22
N ARG A 99 22.50 -23.52 4.09
CA ARG A 99 21.75 -23.08 2.91
C ARG A 99 21.11 -24.25 2.20
N GLY A 100 19.88 -24.06 1.74
CA GLY A 100 19.17 -25.02 0.89
C GLY A 100 18.13 -24.35 0.00
N GLU A 101 17.78 -25.06 -1.07
CA GLU A 101 16.69 -24.69 -1.98
C GLU A 101 15.82 -25.92 -2.21
N LYS A 102 14.49 -25.73 -2.12
CA LYS A 102 13.49 -26.73 -2.48
C LYS A 102 12.66 -26.18 -3.63
N ARG A 103 12.70 -26.86 -4.78
CA ARG A 103 11.91 -26.53 -5.97
C ARG A 103 10.67 -27.42 -6.00
N ILE A 104 9.50 -26.83 -6.15
CA ILE A 104 8.22 -27.54 -6.24
C ILE A 104 7.59 -27.15 -7.58
N GLY A 105 7.46 -28.14 -8.47
CA GLY A 105 6.69 -27.96 -9.71
C GLY A 105 5.24 -28.33 -9.44
N ILE A 106 4.35 -27.35 -9.36
CA ILE A 106 2.90 -27.60 -9.31
C ILE A 106 2.32 -27.01 -10.59
N ASN A 107 1.62 -27.86 -11.37
CA ASN A 107 0.89 -27.70 -12.65
C ASN A 107 0.80 -26.34 -13.40
N GLN A 108 0.89 -25.17 -12.76
CA GLN A 108 0.79 -23.83 -13.35
C GLN A 108 1.97 -22.90 -13.06
N GLY A 109 3.05 -23.34 -12.40
CA GLY A 109 4.23 -22.49 -12.15
C GLY A 109 5.42 -23.20 -11.51
N ASN A 110 6.55 -22.52 -11.46
CA ASN A 110 7.72 -22.96 -10.70
C ASN A 110 7.73 -22.25 -9.35
N GLU A 111 7.41 -22.97 -8.29
CA GLU A 111 7.58 -22.45 -6.93
C GLU A 111 8.95 -22.88 -6.39
N TYR A 112 9.67 -21.96 -5.76
CA TYR A 112 10.89 -22.31 -5.05
C TYR A 112 10.95 -21.64 -3.69
N ILE A 113 11.37 -22.44 -2.71
CA ILE A 113 11.65 -22.02 -1.34
C ILE A 113 13.17 -22.07 -1.17
N ARG A 114 13.77 -20.94 -0.82
CA ARG A 114 15.17 -20.85 -0.42
C ARG A 114 15.24 -20.53 1.06
N LEU A 115 16.13 -21.22 1.74
CA LEU A 115 16.40 -20.97 3.16
C LEU A 115 17.91 -20.85 3.36
N SER A 116 18.30 -19.85 4.13
CA SER A 116 19.64 -19.76 4.71
C SER A 116 19.58 -19.22 6.13
N GLY A 117 20.56 -19.58 6.96
CA GLY A 117 20.69 -19.05 8.31
C GLY A 117 21.82 -19.74 9.06
N ILE A 118 21.87 -19.50 10.37
CA ILE A 118 22.91 -20.03 11.25
C ILE A 118 22.27 -20.95 12.29
N VAL A 119 22.73 -22.19 12.35
CA VAL A 119 22.29 -23.23 13.27
C VAL A 119 23.32 -23.40 14.38
N ARG A 120 22.86 -23.49 15.62
CA ARG A 120 23.69 -23.91 16.75
C ARG A 120 23.68 -25.44 16.82
N PRO A 121 24.82 -26.13 16.96
CA PRO A 121 24.85 -27.59 17.02
C PRO A 121 23.96 -28.19 18.12
N ILE A 122 23.75 -27.48 19.23
CA ILE A 122 22.88 -27.91 20.34
C ILE A 122 21.38 -27.90 20.01
N ASP A 123 20.96 -27.16 18.98
CA ASP A 123 19.55 -27.10 18.54
C ASP A 123 19.22 -28.21 17.52
N ILE A 124 20.20 -29.04 17.15
CA ILE A 124 20.04 -30.17 16.23
C ILE A 124 19.54 -31.38 17.01
N ASP A 125 18.35 -31.85 16.67
CA ASP A 125 17.76 -33.05 17.24
C ASP A 125 18.48 -34.32 16.71
N ALA A 126 18.28 -35.46 17.39
CA ALA A 126 18.95 -36.73 17.06
C ALA A 126 18.65 -37.26 15.64
N ASP A 127 17.59 -36.76 15.00
CA ASP A 127 17.20 -37.05 13.61
C ASP A 127 17.78 -36.05 12.58
N ASN A 128 18.76 -35.23 12.97
CA ASN A 128 19.33 -34.15 12.17
C ASN A 128 18.29 -33.10 11.74
N THR A 129 17.28 -32.87 12.59
CA THR A 129 16.26 -31.84 12.34
C THR A 129 16.43 -30.62 13.23
N VAL A 130 16.00 -29.46 12.71
CA VAL A 130 16.00 -28.19 13.44
C VAL A 130 14.70 -27.45 13.12
N LEU A 131 14.06 -26.85 14.12
CA LEU A 131 12.91 -25.99 13.92
C LEU A 131 13.33 -24.65 13.31
N SER A 132 12.57 -24.12 12.35
CA SER A 132 12.84 -22.81 11.72
C SER A 132 12.93 -21.67 12.74
N THR A 133 12.19 -21.76 13.84
CA THR A 133 12.22 -20.80 14.96
C THR A 133 13.51 -20.80 15.77
N ARG A 134 14.34 -21.84 15.66
CA ARG A 134 15.66 -21.95 16.32
C ARG A 134 16.82 -21.51 15.40
N LEU A 135 16.52 -21.12 14.16
CA LEU A 135 17.52 -20.65 13.22
C LEU A 135 17.83 -19.16 13.48
N ALA A 136 19.11 -18.80 13.57
CA ALA A 136 19.53 -17.41 13.68
C ALA A 136 19.65 -16.78 12.29
N ASP A 137 19.24 -15.52 12.18
CA ASP A 137 19.15 -14.72 10.94
C ASP A 137 18.57 -15.50 9.74
N PRO A 138 17.36 -16.10 9.89
CA PRO A 138 16.77 -16.89 8.83
C PRO A 138 16.37 -16.00 7.67
N THR A 139 16.95 -16.23 6.50
CA THR A 139 16.47 -15.68 5.24
C THR A 139 15.65 -16.75 4.54
N ILE A 140 14.33 -16.56 4.52
CA ILE A 140 13.38 -17.47 3.88
C ILE A 140 12.75 -16.73 2.72
N VAL A 141 13.04 -17.19 1.51
CA VAL A 141 12.51 -16.61 0.28
C VAL A 141 11.56 -17.62 -0.35
N TYR A 142 10.29 -17.23 -0.41
CA TYR A 142 9.27 -17.91 -1.20
C TYR A 142 9.01 -17.10 -2.46
N VAL A 143 9.26 -17.71 -3.62
CA VAL A 143 8.86 -17.14 -4.91
C VAL A 143 7.88 -18.10 -5.56
N GLY A 144 6.68 -17.60 -5.78
CA GLY A 144 5.64 -18.24 -6.57
C GLY A 144 5.02 -17.21 -7.51
N ASP A 145 4.72 -17.62 -8.73
CA ASP A 145 4.01 -16.78 -9.71
C ASP A 145 2.57 -16.56 -9.23
N GLY A 146 2.29 -15.43 -8.59
CA GLY A 146 0.96 -15.10 -8.07
C GLY A 146 0.65 -13.60 -8.13
N ALA A 147 -0.38 -13.24 -8.89
CA ALA A 147 -0.84 -11.87 -9.10
C ALA A 147 -1.51 -11.29 -7.83
N VAL A 148 -0.72 -10.74 -6.91
CA VAL A 148 -1.27 -10.02 -5.74
C VAL A 148 -0.49 -8.73 -5.51
N ALA A 149 -0.59 -7.82 -6.47
CA ALA A 149 -0.18 -6.43 -6.25
C ALA A 149 -0.78 -5.55 -7.35
N ASP A 150 -2.05 -5.17 -7.25
CA ASP A 150 -2.47 -3.83 -7.71
C ASP A 150 -3.97 -3.60 -7.49
N SER A 151 -4.33 -2.99 -6.36
CA SER A 151 -5.67 -2.38 -6.21
C SER A 151 -5.67 -1.11 -5.35
N ASN A 152 -4.50 -0.62 -4.91
CA ASN A 152 -4.42 0.53 -3.98
C ASN A 152 -4.04 1.86 -4.63
N VAL A 153 -3.94 1.93 -5.96
CA VAL A 153 -3.68 3.20 -6.65
C VAL A 153 -5.01 3.86 -6.94
N VAL A 154 -5.15 5.15 -6.59
CA VAL A 154 -6.24 6.00 -7.10
C VAL A 154 -6.24 5.84 -8.61
N GLY A 155 -7.26 5.15 -9.14
CA GLY A 155 -7.32 4.81 -10.54
C GLY A 155 -7.11 6.06 -11.39
N TRP A 156 -6.38 5.91 -12.50
CA TRP A 156 -6.10 7.00 -13.43
C TRP A 156 -7.36 7.78 -13.83
N LEU A 157 -8.52 7.12 -13.87
CA LEU A 157 -9.83 7.71 -14.13
C LEU A 157 -10.31 8.66 -13.01
N ALA A 158 -10.11 8.30 -11.73
CA ALA A 158 -10.42 9.19 -10.61
C ALA A 158 -9.51 10.43 -10.62
N ARG A 159 -8.23 10.27 -10.98
CA ARG A 159 -7.29 11.39 -11.18
C ARG A 159 -7.72 12.29 -12.33
N PHE A 160 -8.27 11.72 -13.42
CA PHE A 160 -8.83 12.48 -14.54
C PHE A 160 -10.01 13.35 -14.09
N PHE A 161 -11.00 12.84 -13.34
CA PHE A 161 -12.13 13.65 -12.90
C PHE A 161 -11.77 14.72 -11.85
N VAL A 162 -10.77 14.49 -10.99
CA VAL A 162 -10.29 15.50 -10.02
C VAL A 162 -9.44 16.59 -10.68
N SER A 163 -8.71 16.27 -11.75
CA SER A 163 -7.79 17.21 -12.43
C SER A 163 -8.41 17.92 -13.63
N SER A 164 -9.37 17.31 -14.33
CA SER A 164 -9.78 17.73 -15.67
C SER A 164 -11.01 18.65 -15.72
N LEU A 165 -11.67 18.96 -14.60
CA LEU A 165 -12.84 19.85 -14.61
C LEU A 165 -12.58 21.07 -13.70
N PHE A 166 -12.04 22.11 -14.36
CA PHE A 166 -12.02 23.55 -14.02
C PHE A 166 -11.07 24.08 -12.92
N PRO A 167 -10.12 24.96 -13.34
CA PRO A 167 -9.74 26.13 -12.59
C PRO A 167 -9.88 27.39 -13.46
N PHE A 168 -11.11 27.77 -13.81
CA PHE A 168 -11.50 29.11 -14.28
C PHE A 168 -13.02 29.25 -14.17
#